data_AF-A0A7Y3HRE1-F1
#
_entry.id   AF-A0A7Y3HRE1-F1
#
_cell.length_a   1.000
_cell.length_b   1.000
_cell.length_c   1.000
_cell.angle_alpha   90.00
_cell.angle_beta   90.00
_cell.angle_gamma   90.00
#
_symmetry.space_group_name_H-M   'P 1'
#
loop_
_entity.id
_entity.type
_entity.pdbx_description
1 polymer ?
#
loop_
_entity_poly.entity_id
_entity_poly.type
_entity_poly.pdbx_seq_one_letter_code
_entity_poly.pdbx_strand_id
1 'polypeptide(L)'
;IFQTEKQLTEFGDKLSADKKKPIEDALEELKKAYETKDVELISPALDKINEAWKAASEEMYKAQAEAQQAGGEPTADASNNGEATGAAEGDNVEDVDFEEVK
;
A
#
# COMPACT_ATOMS: atom_id res chain seq x y z
N ILE A 1 8.62 7.37 -16.00
CA ILE A 1 10.08 7.23 -15.78
C ILE A 1 10.50 7.90 -14.47
N PHE A 2 10.72 9.21 -14.41
CA PHE A 2 11.23 9.88 -13.19
C PHE A 2 10.38 9.60 -11.93
N GLN A 3 9.05 9.67 -12.04
CA GLN A 3 8.15 9.36 -10.94
C GLN A 3 8.35 7.92 -10.43
N THR A 4 8.47 6.96 -11.34
CA THR A 4 8.70 5.54 -11.01
C THR A 4 10.06 5.31 -10.36
N GLU A 5 11.11 6.00 -10.82
CA GLU A 5 12.44 5.94 -10.19
C GLU A 5 12.41 6.48 -8.76
N LYS A 6 11.70 7.60 -8.55
CA LYS A 6 11.49 8.16 -7.22
C LYS A 6 10.74 7.17 -6.33
N GLN A 7 9.64 6.60 -6.82
CA GLN A 7 8.86 5.61 -6.07
C GLN A 7 9.66 4.35 -5.74
N LEU A 8 10.49 3.84 -6.67
CA LEU A 8 11.39 2.71 -6.39
C LEU A 8 12.46 3.06 -5.34
N THR A 9 12.94 4.30 -5.31
CA THR A 9 13.85 4.76 -4.26
C THR A 9 13.16 4.84 -2.89
N GLU A 10 11.91 5.30 -2.85
CA GLU A 10 11.16 5.51 -1.60
C GLU A 10 10.54 4.23 -1.02
N PHE A 11 10.08 3.33 -1.90
CA PHE A 11 9.29 2.16 -1.53
C PHE A 11 9.91 0.83 -1.97
N GLY A 12 10.94 0.83 -2.82
CA GLY A 12 11.50 -0.39 -3.39
C GLY A 12 12.13 -1.34 -2.39
N ASP A 13 12.44 -0.89 -1.16
CA ASP A 13 12.91 -1.76 -0.07
C ASP A 13 11.76 -2.40 0.73
N LYS A 14 10.53 -1.87 0.58
CA LYS A 14 9.31 -2.40 1.20
C LYS A 14 8.58 -3.40 0.30
N LEU A 15 8.97 -3.49 -0.96
CA LEU A 15 8.40 -4.41 -1.94
C LEU A 15 9.15 -5.75 -1.90
N SER A 16 8.41 -6.85 -2.00
CA SER A 16 9.04 -8.15 -2.29
C SER A 16 9.74 -8.13 -3.66
N ALA A 17 10.74 -8.99 -3.82
CA ALA A 17 11.50 -9.10 -5.08
C ALA A 17 10.58 -9.42 -6.28
N ASP A 18 9.55 -10.24 -6.06
CA ASP A 18 8.58 -10.64 -7.07
C ASP A 18 7.69 -9.48 -7.55
N LYS A 19 7.51 -8.44 -6.73
CA LYS A 19 6.80 -7.20 -7.12
C LYS A 19 7.73 -6.11 -7.64
N LYS A 20 8.93 -6.02 -7.08
CA LYS A 20 9.93 -5.03 -7.49
C LYS A 20 10.43 -5.29 -8.91
N LYS A 21 10.76 -6.55 -9.23
CA LYS A 21 11.35 -6.91 -10.52
C LYS A 21 10.47 -6.54 -11.72
N PRO A 22 9.15 -6.83 -11.75
CA PRO A 22 8.28 -6.39 -12.84
C PRO A 22 8.25 -4.88 -13.06
N ILE A 23 8.37 -4.07 -11.99
CA ILE A 23 8.42 -2.60 -12.11
C ILE A 23 9.74 -2.16 -12.73
N GLU A 24 10.87 -2.74 -12.30
CA GLU A 24 12.19 -2.46 -12.86
C GLU A 24 12.27 -2.83 -14.35
N ASP A 25 11.80 -4.02 -14.70
CA ASP A 25 11.77 -4.50 -16.08
C ASP A 25 10.87 -3.59 -16.96
N ALA A 26 9.68 -3.22 -16.46
CA ALA A 26 8.78 -2.29 -17.18
C ALA A 26 9.34 -0.87 -17.28
N LEU A 27 10.10 -0.40 -16.28
CA LEU A 27 10.79 0.88 -16.31
C LEU A 27 11.88 0.90 -17.38
N GLU A 28 12.67 -0.16 -17.49
CA GLU A 28 13.67 -0.29 -18.56
C GLU A 28 13.03 -0.30 -19.95
N GLU A 29 11.94 -1.04 -20.11
CA GLU A 29 11.18 -1.08 -21.36
C GLU A 29 10.63 0.30 -21.73
N LEU A 30 10.04 1.02 -20.76
CA LEU A 30 9.56 2.38 -20.96
C LEU A 30 10.68 3.35 -21.33
N LYS A 31 11.88 3.22 -20.74
CA LYS A 31 13.06 4.01 -21.11
C LYS A 31 13.45 3.75 -22.57
N LYS A 32 13.55 2.48 -22.98
CA LYS A 32 13.86 2.10 -24.37
C LYS A 32 12.79 2.60 -25.35
N ALA A 33 11.51 2.45 -25.02
CA ALA A 33 10.42 2.97 -25.84
C ALA A 33 10.50 4.50 -25.97
N TYR A 34 10.78 5.21 -24.86
CA TYR A 34 10.94 6.66 -24.86
C TYR A 34 12.08 7.14 -25.77
N GLU A 35 13.20 6.39 -25.85
CA GLU A 35 14.32 6.72 -26.74
C GLU A 35 13.92 6.71 -28.22
N THR A 36 12.97 5.85 -28.61
CA THR A 36 12.46 5.80 -29.99
C THR A 36 11.62 7.03 -30.37
N LYS A 37 11.06 7.73 -29.36
CA LYS A 37 10.07 8.81 -29.51
C LYS A 37 8.79 8.39 -30.25
N ASP A 38 8.55 7.08 -30.35
CA ASP A 38 7.34 6.52 -30.91
C ASP A 38 6.27 6.40 -29.83
N VAL A 39 5.21 7.20 -29.95
CA VAL A 39 4.10 7.23 -28.99
C VAL A 39 3.35 5.89 -28.97
N GLU A 40 3.30 5.18 -30.09
CA GLU A 40 2.63 3.87 -30.17
C GLU A 40 3.38 2.79 -29.38
N LEU A 41 4.70 2.96 -29.18
CA LEU A 41 5.50 2.09 -28.32
C LEU A 41 5.53 2.57 -26.85
N ILE A 42 5.42 3.87 -26.61
CA ILE A 42 5.45 4.44 -25.25
C ILE A 42 4.16 4.12 -24.49
N SER A 43 2.98 4.22 -25.13
CA SER A 43 1.70 3.97 -24.47
C SER A 43 1.61 2.59 -23.82
N PRO A 44 1.88 1.46 -24.52
CA PRO A 44 1.80 0.14 -23.89
C PRO A 44 2.85 -0.05 -22.79
N ALA A 45 4.03 0.55 -22.90
CA ALA A 45 5.04 0.50 -21.84
C ALA A 45 4.61 1.29 -20.58
N LEU A 46 3.87 2.39 -20.75
CA LEU A 46 3.23 3.12 -19.64
C LEU A 46 2.12 2.30 -18.99
N ASP A 47 1.30 1.60 -19.77
CA ASP A 47 0.26 0.75 -19.20
C ASP A 47 0.87 -0.39 -18.37
N LYS A 48 1.90 -1.03 -18.92
CA LYS A 48 2.64 -2.10 -18.25
C LYS A 48 3.25 -1.66 -16.91
N ILE A 49 3.87 -0.47 -16.85
CA ILE A 49 4.46 0.03 -15.60
C ILE A 49 3.39 0.35 -14.56
N ASN A 50 2.22 0.87 -14.99
CA ASN A 50 1.10 1.15 -14.11
C ASN A 50 0.49 -0.13 -13.53
N GLU A 51 0.33 -1.17 -14.34
CA GLU A 51 -0.15 -2.48 -13.88
C GLU A 51 0.81 -3.12 -12.88
N ALA A 52 2.12 -3.06 -13.14
CA ALA A 52 3.13 -3.54 -12.19
C ALA A 52 3.04 -2.81 -10.84
N TRP A 53 2.85 -1.49 -10.86
CA TRP A 53 2.65 -0.70 -9.64
C TRP A 53 1.36 -1.02 -8.90
N LYS A 54 0.26 -1.30 -9.61
CA LYS A 54 -0.99 -1.73 -9.00
C LYS A 54 -0.81 -3.06 -8.26
N ALA A 55 -0.15 -4.03 -8.89
CA ALA A 55 0.12 -5.32 -8.27
C ALA A 55 1.06 -5.21 -7.04
N ALA A 56 1.97 -4.25 -7.04
CA ALA A 56 2.87 -3.98 -5.92
C ALA A 56 2.19 -3.22 -4.78
N SER A 57 1.32 -2.25 -5.09
CA SER A 57 0.60 -1.49 -4.07
C SER A 57 -0.41 -2.37 -3.32
N GLU A 58 -1.08 -3.30 -4.00
CA GLU A 58 -1.97 -4.29 -3.36
C GLU A 58 -1.24 -5.11 -2.29
N GLU A 59 0.01 -5.49 -2.51
CA GLU A 59 0.83 -6.19 -1.51
C GLU A 59 1.18 -5.27 -0.33
N MET A 60 1.61 -4.04 -0.61
CA MET A 60 1.96 -3.07 0.44
C MET A 60 0.75 -2.74 1.33
N TYR A 61 -0.45 -2.60 0.75
CA TYR A 61 -1.69 -2.40 1.52
C TYR A 61 -2.04 -3.62 2.38
N LYS A 62 -1.90 -4.84 1.84
CA LYS A 62 -2.11 -6.07 2.61
C LYS A 62 -1.13 -6.18 3.78
N ALA A 63 0.16 -5.99 3.51
CA ALA A 63 1.20 -6.01 4.55
C ALA A 63 0.95 -4.95 5.64
N GLN A 64 0.45 -3.76 5.27
CA GLN A 64 0.08 -2.72 6.24
C GLN A 64 -1.16 -3.10 7.06
N ALA A 65 -2.19 -3.68 6.44
CA ALA A 65 -3.38 -4.15 7.14
C ALA A 65 -3.04 -5.28 8.12
N GLU A 66 -2.22 -6.24 7.69
CA GLU A 66 -1.75 -7.35 8.51
C GLU A 66 -0.87 -6.88 9.68
N ALA A 67 0.02 -5.91 9.45
CA ALA A 67 0.82 -5.30 10.50
C ALA A 67 -0.04 -4.56 11.55
N GLN A 68 -1.17 -3.97 11.13
CA GLN A 68 -2.08 -3.29 12.04
C GLN A 68 -2.96 -4.26 12.85
N GLN A 69 -3.26 -5.44 12.28
CA GLN A 69 -3.93 -6.53 13.00
C GLN A 69 -2.99 -7.27 13.96
N ALA A 70 -1.71 -7.42 13.60
CA ALA A 70 -0.70 -8.07 14.44
C ALA A 70 -0.19 -7.18 15.60
N GLY A 71 -0.55 -5.89 15.62
CA GLY A 71 -0.26 -4.95 16.73
C GLY A 71 -1.37 -4.85 17.78
N GLY A 72 -2.44 -5.64 17.66
CA GLY A 72 -3.57 -5.66 18.60
C GLY A 72 -3.41 -6.70 19.70
N GLU A 73 -2.49 -6.47 20.64
CA GLU A 73 -2.55 -7.11 21.97
C GLU A 73 -3.41 -6.22 22.89
N PRO A 74 -4.42 -6.76 23.61
CA PRO A 74 -5.19 -5.97 24.56
C PRO A 74 -4.32 -5.74 25.79
N THR A 75 -3.67 -4.59 25.89
CA THR A 75 -3.10 -4.13 27.16
C THR A 75 -4.24 -3.72 28.09
N ALA A 76 -4.82 -4.72 28.75
CA ALA A 76 -5.42 -4.58 30.06
C ALA A 76 -4.27 -4.58 31.08
N ASP A 77 -3.81 -3.42 31.50
CA ASP A 77 -3.30 -3.26 32.86
C ASP A 77 -3.51 -1.83 33.34
N ALA A 78 -4.25 -1.74 34.43
CA ALA A 78 -4.58 -0.55 35.14
C ALA A 78 -3.43 -0.18 36.08
N SER A 79 -2.94 1.07 35.99
CA SER A 79 -2.44 1.74 37.19
C SER A 79 -2.50 3.27 37.06
N ASN A 80 -3.68 3.80 37.36
CA ASN A 80 -3.91 4.84 38.37
C ASN A 80 -2.77 5.85 38.63
N ASN A 81 -2.94 7.09 38.19
CA ASN A 81 -2.90 8.26 39.08
C ASN A 81 -3.46 9.51 38.39
N GLY A 82 -4.68 9.94 38.73
CA GLY A 82 -5.26 11.18 38.24
C GLY A 82 -6.78 11.28 38.40
N GLU A 83 -7.23 11.30 39.64
CA GLU A 83 -8.63 11.50 40.04
C GLU A 83 -9.22 12.80 39.45
N ALA A 84 -10.16 12.66 38.51
CA ALA A 84 -11.21 13.64 38.24
C ALA A 84 -12.42 12.92 37.62
N THR A 85 -13.43 12.78 38.45
CA THR A 85 -14.74 12.16 38.21
C THR A 85 -15.45 12.61 36.93
N GLY A 86 -15.90 11.66 36.10
CA GLY A 86 -16.92 11.90 35.07
C GLY A 86 -17.13 10.74 34.08
N ALA A 87 -18.20 9.97 34.27
CA ALA A 87 -18.88 9.06 33.32
C ALA A 87 -18.26 7.66 33.04
N ALA A 88 -18.75 6.66 33.80
CA ALA A 88 -19.11 5.34 33.27
C ALA A 88 -20.40 5.51 32.40
N GLU A 89 -20.75 4.73 31.39
CA GLU A 89 -20.56 3.29 31.15
C GLU A 89 -21.09 2.98 29.73
N GLY A 90 -20.54 1.96 29.05
CA GLY A 90 -21.32 1.15 28.09
C GLY A 90 -21.09 1.37 26.59
N ASP A 91 -20.26 0.50 26.02
CA ASP A 91 -20.63 -0.37 24.91
C ASP A 91 -21.22 0.27 23.63
N ASN A 92 -20.39 0.42 22.60
CA ASN A 92 -20.82 0.16 21.22
C ASN A 92 -19.58 -0.09 20.35
N VAL A 93 -19.13 -1.34 20.29
CA VAL A 93 -18.36 -1.82 19.14
C VAL A 93 -19.35 -1.84 17.98
N GLU A 94 -19.35 -0.79 17.17
CA GLU A 94 -20.07 -0.77 15.90
C GLU A 94 -19.40 -1.75 14.94
N ASP A 95 -19.90 -2.98 14.99
CA ASP A 95 -19.81 -3.96 13.91
C ASP A 95 -20.35 -3.28 12.65
N VAL A 96 -19.46 -2.91 11.74
CA VAL A 96 -19.84 -2.31 10.45
C VAL A 96 -20.34 -3.42 9.53
N ASP A 97 -21.66 -3.59 9.51
CA ASP A 97 -22.37 -4.43 8.55
C ASP A 97 -22.02 -4.03 7.11
N PHE A 98 -21.34 -4.94 6.42
CA PHE A 98 -21.12 -4.89 4.97
C PHE A 98 -22.46 -5.18 4.28
N GLU A 99 -23.22 -4.13 3.93
CA GLU A 99 -24.39 -4.29 3.07
C GLU A 99 -23.94 -4.28 1.59
N GLU A 100 -24.03 -5.47 1.00
CA GLU A 100 -23.85 -5.80 -0.40
C GLU A 100 -24.72 -4.91 -1.30
N VAL A 101 -24.11 -3.96 -2.02
CA VAL A 101 -24.85 -3.13 -2.98
C VAL A 101 -24.90 -3.85 -4.33
N LYS A 102 -26.10 -4.33 -4.67
CA LYS A 102 -26.49 -4.84 -5.99
C LYS A 102 -26.43 -3.77 -7.08
#